data_AF-A0A7S0WJ63-F1
#
_entry.id   AF-A0A7S0WJ63-F1
#
_cell.length_a   1.000
_cell.length_b   1.000
_cell.length_c   1.000
_cell.angle_alpha   90.00
_cell.angle_beta   90.00
_cell.angle_gamma   90.00
#
_symmetry.space_group_name_H-M   'P 1'
#
loop_
_entity.id
_entity.type
_entity.pdbx_description
1 polymer ?
#
loop_
_entity_poly.entity_id
_entity_poly.type
_entity_poly.pdbx_seq_one_letter_code
_entity_poly.pdbx_strand_id
1 'polypeptide(L)'
;TKEEVMGRNLVDEFITSEYKDAVKEVLDDALKGKEAANFEFPLFTKHQERVEVLLNATTRRDASGDIVGVVGVGQDITEKKKGEAELSRVAQDLRALIDTANAPIFGIDKKGLVNEWNNKAAEITLYTKEEVMG
;
A
#
# COMPACT_ATOMS: atom_id res chain seq x y z
N THR A 1 17.12 -21.50 -5.15
CA THR A 1 17.48 -21.56 -6.58
C THR A 1 16.28 -22.03 -7.38
N LYS A 2 16.31 -21.94 -8.71
CA LYS A 2 15.20 -22.42 -9.56
C LYS A 2 14.83 -23.87 -9.22
N GLU A 3 15.82 -24.75 -9.04
CA GLU A 3 15.56 -26.16 -8.71
C GLU A 3 14.88 -26.36 -7.35
N GLU A 4 15.08 -25.46 -6.38
CA GLU A 4 14.47 -25.55 -5.05
C GLU A 4 12.98 -25.16 -5.02
N VAL A 5 12.47 -24.53 -6.08
CA VAL A 5 11.09 -24.01 -6.15
C VAL A 5 10.25 -24.66 -7.23
N MET A 6 10.87 -25.25 -8.26
CA MET A 6 10.14 -25.96 -9.31
C MET A 6 9.45 -27.22 -8.74
N GLY A 7 8.17 -27.40 -9.08
CA GLY A 7 7.36 -28.55 -8.63
C GLY A 7 6.77 -28.41 -7.22
N ARG A 8 7.06 -27.31 -6.51
CA ARG A 8 6.50 -26.98 -5.21
C ARG A 8 5.22 -26.17 -5.36
N ASN A 9 4.31 -26.30 -4.40
CA ASN A 9 3.07 -25.53 -4.44
C ASN A 9 3.33 -24.11 -3.92
N LEU A 10 3.15 -23.11 -4.79
CA LEU A 10 3.36 -21.70 -4.46
C LEU A 10 2.57 -21.28 -3.22
N VAL A 11 1.27 -21.59 -3.19
CA VAL A 11 0.35 -21.16 -2.13
C VAL A 11 0.62 -21.90 -0.83
N ASP A 12 0.83 -23.21 -0.88
CA ASP A 12 0.98 -24.00 0.35
C ASP A 12 2.32 -23.75 1.04
N GLU A 13 3.38 -23.48 0.28
CA GLU A 13 4.75 -23.50 0.80
C GLU A 13 5.37 -22.11 0.99
N PHE A 14 4.92 -21.09 0.24
CA PHE A 14 5.55 -19.76 0.25
C PHE A 14 4.62 -18.63 0.71
N ILE A 15 3.31 -18.87 0.75
CA ILE A 15 2.32 -17.87 1.19
C ILE A 15 1.97 -18.12 2.66
N THR A 16 1.94 -17.05 3.45
CA THR A 16 1.50 -17.11 4.84
C THR A 16 0.04 -17.50 4.95
N SER A 17 -0.32 -18.23 6.02
CA SER A 17 -1.67 -18.77 6.24
C SER A 17 -2.80 -17.74 6.09
N GLU A 18 -2.59 -16.48 6.50
CA GLU A 18 -3.57 -15.39 6.38
C GLU A 18 -3.92 -15.05 4.91
N TYR A 19 -2.98 -15.26 3.99
CA TYR A 19 -3.12 -14.88 2.57
C TYR A 19 -3.28 -16.09 1.64
N LYS A 20 -3.23 -17.32 2.17
CA LYS A 20 -3.32 -18.53 1.33
C LYS A 20 -4.62 -18.58 0.55
N ASP A 21 -5.74 -18.35 1.20
CA ASP A 21 -7.05 -18.42 0.56
C ASP A 21 -7.21 -17.33 -0.49
N ALA A 22 -6.80 -16.10 -0.18
CA ALA A 22 -6.89 -14.96 -1.10
C ALA A 22 -5.98 -15.13 -2.33
N VAL A 23 -4.71 -15.55 -2.14
CA VAL A 23 -3.79 -15.79 -3.26
C VAL A 23 -4.26 -16.98 -4.11
N LYS A 24 -4.80 -18.03 -3.47
CA LYS A 24 -5.39 -19.16 -4.20
C LYS A 24 -6.56 -18.72 -5.05
N GLU A 25 -7.48 -17.92 -4.50
CA GLU A 25 -8.63 -17.39 -5.23
C GLU A 25 -8.18 -16.56 -6.45
N VAL A 26 -7.19 -15.68 -6.26
CA VAL A 26 -6.59 -14.89 -7.35
C VAL A 26 -6.04 -15.77 -8.49
N LEU A 27 -5.34 -16.86 -8.14
CA LEU A 27 -4.80 -17.78 -9.13
C LEU A 27 -5.89 -18.64 -9.80
N ASP A 28 -6.88 -19.10 -9.03
CA ASP A 28 -8.00 -19.89 -9.52
C ASP A 28 -8.90 -19.08 -10.46
N ASP A 29 -9.08 -17.79 -10.20
CA ASP A 29 -9.80 -16.87 -11.07
C ASP A 29 -9.02 -16.60 -12.36
N ALA A 30 -7.70 -16.42 -12.28
CA ALA A 30 -6.86 -16.31 -13.47
C ALA A 30 -6.89 -17.60 -14.31
N LEU A 31 -7.04 -18.79 -13.71
CA LEU A 31 -7.26 -20.05 -14.42
C LEU A 31 -8.63 -20.14 -15.11
N LYS A 32 -9.61 -19.34 -14.68
CA LYS A 32 -10.94 -19.24 -15.32
C LYS A 32 -11.03 -18.13 -16.36
N GLY A 33 -9.93 -17.41 -16.62
CA GLY A 33 -9.92 -16.27 -17.54
C GLY A 33 -10.22 -14.91 -16.88
N LYS A 34 -10.36 -14.85 -15.55
CA LYS A 34 -10.54 -13.62 -14.80
C LYS A 34 -9.20 -13.16 -14.26
N GLU A 35 -8.60 -12.18 -14.93
CA GLU A 35 -7.30 -11.65 -14.54
C GLU A 35 -7.40 -10.82 -13.26
N ALA A 36 -6.37 -10.89 -12.43
CA ALA A 36 -6.26 -10.11 -11.22
C ALA A 36 -5.08 -9.15 -11.33
N ALA A 37 -5.32 -7.88 -11.06
CA ALA A 37 -4.30 -6.84 -11.07
C ALA A 37 -4.11 -6.26 -9.67
N ASN A 38 -2.87 -5.92 -9.36
CA ASN A 38 -2.46 -5.20 -8.16
C ASN A 38 -2.85 -5.85 -6.82
N PHE A 39 -2.79 -7.18 -6.72
CA PHE A 39 -3.04 -7.86 -5.45
C PHE A 39 -1.78 -7.81 -4.57
N GLU A 40 -1.86 -7.16 -3.41
CA GLU A 40 -0.72 -7.00 -2.51
C GLU A 40 -0.76 -7.98 -1.35
N PHE A 41 0.37 -8.63 -1.05
CA PHE A 41 0.50 -9.48 0.13
C PHE A 41 1.95 -9.60 0.58
N PRO A 42 2.20 -9.93 1.87
CA PRO A 42 3.54 -10.20 2.37
C PRO A 42 4.02 -11.60 1.96
N LEU A 43 5.23 -11.67 1.44
CA LEU A 43 5.95 -12.91 1.12
C LEU A 43 7.22 -13.00 1.98
N PHE A 44 7.61 -14.22 2.36
CA PHE A 44 8.81 -14.46 3.16
C PHE A 44 9.90 -15.09 2.31
N THR A 45 11.09 -14.50 2.32
CA THR A 45 12.25 -15.07 1.62
C THR A 45 12.72 -16.35 2.31
N LYS A 46 13.64 -17.09 1.66
CA LYS A 46 14.33 -18.23 2.28
C LYS A 46 15.02 -17.88 3.61
N HIS A 47 15.37 -16.61 3.79
CA HIS A 47 16.01 -16.08 4.99
C HIS A 47 15.02 -15.56 6.04
N GLN A 48 13.72 -15.84 5.88
CA GLN A 48 12.62 -15.35 6.73
C GLN A 48 12.46 -13.82 6.74
N GLU A 49 12.97 -13.13 5.72
CA GLU A 49 12.76 -11.69 5.56
C GLU A 49 11.38 -11.45 4.92
N ARG A 50 10.63 -10.51 5.49
CA ARG A 50 9.33 -10.09 4.94
C ARG A 50 9.54 -9.12 3.78
N VAL A 51 8.90 -9.42 2.66
CA VAL A 51 8.87 -8.61 1.44
C VAL A 51 7.41 -8.35 1.07
N GLU A 52 7.06 -7.11 0.79
CA GLU A 52 5.74 -6.75 0.28
C GLU A 52 5.72 -6.98 -1.24
N VAL A 53 4.86 -7.88 -1.71
CA VAL A 53 4.77 -8.25 -3.12
C VAL A 53 3.46 -7.76 -3.71
N LEU A 54 3.56 -7.06 -4.84
CA LEU A 54 2.46 -6.74 -5.73
C LEU A 54 2.36 -7.82 -6.81
N LEU A 55 1.31 -8.63 -6.74
CA LEU A 55 1.02 -9.71 -7.68
C LEU A 55 0.03 -9.26 -8.75
N ASN A 56 0.40 -9.50 -10.00
CA ASN A 56 -0.49 -9.48 -11.15
C ASN A 56 -0.58 -10.88 -11.72
N ALA A 57 -1.79 -11.42 -11.87
CA ALA A 57 -2.03 -12.75 -12.40
C ALA A 57 -2.85 -12.67 -13.70
N THR A 58 -2.28 -13.20 -14.77
CA THR A 58 -2.88 -13.19 -16.12
C THR A 58 -3.05 -14.61 -16.64
N THR A 59 -4.08 -14.82 -17.44
CA THR A 59 -4.38 -16.14 -18.01
C THR A 59 -3.43 -16.44 -19.16
N ARG A 60 -2.79 -17.61 -19.14
CA ARG A 60 -1.97 -18.10 -20.26
C ARG A 60 -2.82 -18.94 -21.20
N ARG A 61 -2.87 -18.56 -22.47
CA ARG A 61 -3.61 -19.27 -23.53
C ARG A 61 -2.66 -19.86 -24.56
N ASP A 62 -3.04 -20.99 -25.16
CA ASP A 62 -2.34 -21.56 -26.30
C ASP A 62 -2.80 -20.93 -27.63
N ALA A 63 -2.29 -21.43 -28.76
CA ALA A 63 -2.64 -20.94 -30.09
C ALA A 63 -4.11 -21.21 -30.49
N SER A 64 -4.78 -22.15 -29.81
CA SER A 64 -6.19 -22.48 -30.01
C SER A 64 -7.12 -21.59 -29.18
N GLY A 65 -6.56 -20.82 -28.22
CA GLY A 65 -7.29 -19.96 -27.30
C GLY A 65 -7.65 -20.64 -25.97
N ASP A 66 -7.26 -21.90 -25.80
CA ASP A 66 -7.53 -22.70 -24.60
C ASP A 66 -6.63 -22.25 -23.45
N ILE A 67 -7.18 -22.26 -22.23
CA ILE A 67 -6.43 -21.86 -21.02
C ILE A 67 -5.48 -22.99 -20.63
N VAL A 68 -4.18 -22.72 -20.68
CA VAL A 68 -3.09 -23.67 -20.38
C VAL A 68 -2.29 -23.29 -19.14
N GLY A 69 -2.77 -22.32 -18.36
CA GLY A 69 -2.21 -21.96 -17.07
C GLY A 69 -2.35 -20.48 -16.72
N VAL A 70 -1.55 -20.03 -15.75
CA VAL A 70 -1.50 -18.65 -15.26
C VAL A 70 -0.06 -18.16 -15.25
N VAL A 71 0.13 -16.90 -15.58
CA VAL A 71 1.39 -16.18 -15.38
C VAL A 71 1.19 -15.17 -14.27
N GLY A 72 1.90 -15.36 -13.16
CA GLY A 72 2.00 -14.42 -12.06
C GLY A 72 3.27 -13.58 -12.18
N VAL A 73 3.14 -12.26 -12.11
CA VAL A 73 4.27 -11.33 -11.97
C VAL A 73 4.21 -10.72 -10.57
N GLY A 74 5.19 -11.07 -9.75
CA GLY A 74 5.37 -10.49 -8.42
C GLY A 74 6.41 -9.38 -8.47
N GLN A 75 6.03 -8.16 -8.12
CA GLN A 75 6.93 -7.02 -7.96
C GLN A 75 7.15 -6.77 -6.47
N ASP A 76 8.40 -6.70 -6.04
CA ASP A 76 8.74 -6.22 -4.70
C ASP A 76 8.45 -4.72 -4.59
N ILE A 77 7.54 -4.37 -3.68
CA ILE A 77 7.13 -2.99 -3.37
C ILE A 77 7.51 -2.57 -1.95
N THR A 78 8.38 -3.34 -1.29
CA THR A 78 8.77 -3.12 0.12
C THR A 78 9.34 -1.72 0.33
N GLU A 79 10.31 -1.32 -0.49
CA GLU A 79 10.95 0.00 -0.38
C GLU A 79 9.98 1.14 -0.69
N LYS A 80 9.07 0.94 -1.67
CA LYS A 80 8.02 1.90 -1.98
C LYS A 80 7.11 2.12 -0.78
N LYS A 81 6.60 1.05 -0.16
CA LYS A 81 5.73 1.13 1.01
C LYS A 81 6.42 1.76 2.22
N LYS A 82 7.70 1.43 2.46
CA LYS A 82 8.48 2.08 3.53
C LYS A 82 8.61 3.58 3.31
N GLY A 83 8.89 4.00 2.08
CA GLY A 83 8.96 5.43 1.73
C GLY A 83 7.65 6.16 1.94
N GLU A 84 6.53 5.57 1.50
CA GLU A 84 5.19 6.15 1.69
C GLU A 84 4.80 6.22 3.17
N ALA A 85 5.09 5.16 3.94
CA ALA A 85 4.84 5.13 5.38
C ALA A 85 5.67 6.18 6.14
N GLU A 86 6.96 6.31 5.80
CA GLU A 86 7.83 7.31 6.43
C GLU A 86 7.40 8.73 6.09
N LEU A 87 7.03 9.00 4.84
CA LEU A 87 6.50 10.30 4.43
C LEU A 87 5.21 10.65 5.20
N SER A 88 4.30 9.68 5.32
CA SER A 88 3.07 9.85 6.09
C SER A 88 3.35 10.12 7.57
N ARG A 89 4.31 9.38 8.16
CA ARG A 89 4.73 9.56 9.55
C ARG A 89 5.30 10.95 9.78
N VAL A 90 6.21 11.41 8.93
CA VAL A 90 6.81 12.75 9.01
C VAL A 90 5.73 13.83 8.86
N ALA A 91 4.79 13.68 7.93
CA ALA A 91 3.69 14.63 7.76
C ALA A 91 2.79 14.70 9.01
N GLN A 92 2.48 13.56 9.62
CA GLN A 92 1.72 13.49 10.87
C GLN A 92 2.47 14.12 12.04
N ASP A 93 3.77 13.84 12.19
CA ASP A 93 4.63 14.43 13.22
C ASP A 93 4.67 15.96 13.09
N LEU A 94 4.89 16.47 11.88
CA LEU A 94 4.91 17.93 11.62
C LEU A 94 3.57 18.57 11.96
N ARG A 95 2.45 17.94 11.58
CA ARG A 95 1.12 18.43 11.90
C ARG A 95 0.88 18.44 13.41
N ALA A 96 1.26 17.38 14.11
CA ALA A 96 1.15 17.29 15.56
C ALA A 96 2.00 18.38 16.25
N LEU A 97 3.20 18.66 15.74
CA LEU A 97 4.06 19.73 16.28
C LEU A 97 3.44 21.12 16.08
N ILE A 98 2.84 21.39 14.93
CA ILE A 98 2.12 22.65 14.68
C ILE A 98 0.91 22.77 15.61
N ASP A 99 0.08 21.72 15.67
CA ASP A 99 -1.16 21.69 16.46
C ASP A 99 -0.90 21.76 17.97
N THR A 100 0.23 21.25 18.46
CA THR A 100 0.60 21.29 19.89
C THR A 100 1.53 22.44 20.26
N ALA A 101 1.89 23.31 19.31
CA ALA A 101 2.74 24.45 19.60
C ALA A 101 2.07 25.43 20.57
N ASN A 102 2.83 25.90 21.57
CA ASN A 102 2.37 26.88 22.56
C ASN A 102 2.23 28.33 22.01
N ALA A 103 2.48 28.53 20.72
CA ALA A 103 2.32 29.81 20.03
C ALA A 103 1.21 29.68 18.96
N PRO A 104 0.41 30.73 18.73
CA PRO A 104 -0.54 30.75 17.64
C PRO A 104 0.21 30.69 16.30
N ILE A 105 -0.10 29.69 15.49
CA ILE A 105 0.45 29.48 14.15
C ILE A 105 -0.72 29.50 13.18
N PHE A 106 -0.60 30.34 12.16
CA PHE A 106 -1.53 30.39 11.03
C PHE A 106 -0.80 30.72 9.74
N GLY A 107 -1.36 30.27 8.63
CA GLY A 107 -0.80 30.45 7.29
C GLY A 107 -1.87 30.93 6.32
N ILE A 108 -1.45 31.75 5.35
CA ILE A 108 -2.30 32.23 4.26
C ILE A 108 -1.70 31.84 2.91
N ASP A 109 -2.57 31.63 1.92
CA ASP A 109 -2.16 31.38 0.54
C ASP A 109 -1.87 32.69 -0.23
N LYS A 110 -1.62 32.58 -1.54
CA LYS A 110 -1.34 33.74 -2.41
C LYS A 110 -2.54 34.69 -2.59
N LYS A 111 -3.74 34.26 -2.23
CA LYS A 111 -4.98 35.05 -2.28
C LYS A 111 -5.34 35.64 -0.90
N GLY A 112 -4.54 35.36 0.13
CA GLY A 112 -4.79 35.79 1.50
C GLY A 112 -5.76 34.89 2.28
N LEU A 113 -6.09 33.72 1.72
CA LEU A 113 -7.02 32.75 2.29
C LEU A 113 -6.29 31.85 3.29
N VAL A 114 -6.91 31.58 4.44
CA VAL A 114 -6.26 30.82 5.51
C VAL A 114 -6.18 29.34 5.13
N ASN A 115 -4.96 28.80 5.16
CA ASN A 115 -4.68 27.40 4.84
C ASN A 115 -4.07 26.62 6.01
N GLU A 116 -3.64 27.30 7.06
CA GLU A 116 -3.10 26.71 8.27
C GLU A 116 -3.66 27.44 9.49
N TRP A 117 -4.07 26.68 10.50
CA TRP A 117 -4.60 27.17 11.78
C TRP A 117 -4.36 26.09 12.83
N ASN A 118 -3.56 26.41 13.85
CA ASN A 118 -3.24 25.48 14.94
C ASN A 118 -4.17 25.67 16.15
N ASN A 119 -4.12 24.72 17.11
CA ASN A 119 -4.98 24.78 18.29
C ASN A 119 -4.79 26.06 19.10
N LYS A 120 -3.54 26.55 19.22
CA LYS A 120 -3.28 27.77 20.00
C LYS A 120 -3.87 29.02 19.37
N ALA A 121 -3.88 29.12 18.04
CA ALA A 121 -4.57 30.18 17.33
C ALA A 121 -6.08 30.13 17.60
N ALA A 122 -6.68 28.94 17.54
CA ALA A 122 -8.10 28.77 17.83
C ALA A 122 -8.45 29.15 19.29
N GLU A 123 -7.63 28.75 20.26
CA GLU A 123 -7.83 29.09 21.67
C GLU A 123 -7.79 30.60 21.92
N ILE A 124 -6.85 31.32 21.30
CA ILE A 124 -6.65 32.76 21.54
C ILE A 124 -7.69 33.59 20.81
N THR A 125 -7.98 33.23 19.55
CA THR A 125 -8.85 34.02 18.68
C THR A 125 -10.33 33.65 18.82
N LEU A 126 -10.63 32.50 19.45
CA LEU A 126 -11.95 31.90 19.57
C LEU A 126 -12.59 31.46 18.25
N TYR A 127 -11.81 31.38 17.17
CA TYR A 127 -12.25 30.83 15.88
C TYR A 127 -11.67 29.43 15.66
N THR A 128 -12.54 28.46 15.37
CA THR A 128 -12.11 27.10 15.05
C THR A 128 -11.43 27.03 13.70
N LYS A 129 -10.69 25.94 13.47
CA LYS A 129 -10.08 25.68 12.17
C LYS A 129 -11.14 25.63 11.07
N GLU A 130 -12.29 24.99 11.30
CA GLU A 130 -13.34 24.92 10.28
C GLU A 130 -13.97 26.27 9.93
N GLU A 131 -13.96 27.24 10.85
CA GLU A 131 -14.53 28.57 10.62
C GLU A 131 -13.63 29.49 9.79
N VAL A 132 -12.31 29.27 9.84
CA VAL A 132 -11.33 30.15 9.21
C VAL A 132 -10.73 29.58 7.94
N MET A 133 -10.68 28.25 7.79
CA MET A 133 -10.07 27.59 6.64
C MET A 133 -10.90 27.85 5.38
N GLY A 134 -10.29 28.49 4.38
CA GLY A 134 -11.00 28.85 3.15
C GLY A 134 -10.36 30.00 2.42
#